data_AF-A0AAD4H0K5-F1
#
_entry.id   AF-A0AAD4H0K5-F1
#
_cell.length_a   1.000
_cell.length_b   1.000
_cell.length_c   1.000
_cell.angle_alpha   90.00
_cell.angle_beta   90.00
_cell.angle_gamma   90.00
#
_symmetry.space_group_name_H-M   'P 1'
#
loop_
_entity.id
_entity.type
_entity.pdbx_description
1 polymer ?
#
loop_
_entity_poly.entity_id
_entity_poly.type
_entity_poly.pdbx_seq_one_letter_code
_entity_poly.pdbx_strand_id
1 'polypeptide(L)'
;MPSQVRNVVPAQAAAVVYPMPPVSAPPCDQVEPSTIATLVLQDGSSFQGISFGAETKSISGECVFQTGMVGYPESLTDPSYRGQILVLTFPLVGNYG
;
A
#
# COMPACT_ATOMS: atom_id res chain seq x y z
N MET A 1 2.41 -29.40 48.09
CA MET A 1 2.75 -28.19 47.31
C MET A 1 2.76 -28.52 45.84
N PRO A 2 1.72 -28.18 45.07
CA PRO A 2 1.88 -27.85 43.66
C PRO A 2 1.45 -26.40 43.44
N SER A 3 2.41 -25.54 43.11
CA SER A 3 2.14 -24.17 42.70
C SER A 3 1.47 -24.19 41.33
N GLN A 4 0.26 -23.64 41.26
CA GLN A 4 -0.45 -23.41 40.02
C GLN A 4 0.32 -22.35 39.21
N VAL A 5 0.92 -22.77 38.10
CA VAL A 5 1.52 -21.87 37.12
C VAL A 5 0.37 -21.11 36.46
N ARG A 6 0.14 -19.87 36.89
CA ARG A 6 -0.78 -18.96 36.20
C ARG A 6 -0.20 -18.65 34.82
N ASN A 7 -0.78 -19.23 33.79
CA ASN A 7 -0.57 -18.79 32.42
C ASN A 7 -0.98 -17.32 32.33
N VAL A 8 0.01 -16.45 32.16
CA VAL A 8 -0.20 -15.03 31.84
C VAL A 8 -0.65 -14.99 30.39
N VAL A 9 -1.96 -14.82 30.19
CA VAL A 9 -2.53 -14.45 28.88
C VAL A 9 -1.89 -13.10 28.51
N PRO A 10 -1.22 -12.96 27.34
CA PRO A 10 -0.71 -11.66 26.95
C PRO A 10 -1.89 -10.69 26.84
N ALA A 11 -1.76 -9.54 27.49
CA ALA A 11 -2.77 -8.50 27.49
C ALA A 11 -3.10 -8.13 26.04
N GLN A 12 -4.34 -8.39 25.64
CA GLN A 12 -4.89 -7.92 24.38
C GLN A 12 -4.73 -6.38 24.38
N ALA A 13 -3.79 -5.87 23.60
CA ALA A 13 -3.63 -4.44 23.40
C ALA A 13 -4.91 -3.93 22.74
N ALA A 14 -5.73 -3.21 23.51
CA ALA A 14 -6.91 -2.55 22.98
C ALA A 14 -6.44 -1.52 21.94
N ALA A 15 -6.80 -1.73 20.69
CA ALA A 15 -6.53 -0.79 19.62
C ALA A 15 -7.22 0.53 19.95
N VAL A 16 -6.43 1.55 20.29
CA VAL A 16 -6.93 2.91 20.43
C VAL A 16 -7.33 3.35 19.01
N VAL A 17 -8.63 3.46 18.78
CA VAL A 17 -9.18 3.97 17.52
C VAL A 17 -9.00 5.49 17.54
N TYR A 18 -7.93 5.97 16.92
CA TYR A 18 -7.82 7.39 16.60
C TYR A 18 -8.72 7.67 15.39
N PRO A 19 -9.54 8.73 15.39
CA PRO A 19 -10.25 9.15 14.20
C PRO A 19 -9.20 9.51 13.14
N MET A 20 -8.99 8.63 12.17
CA MET A 20 -8.08 8.91 11.07
C MET A 20 -8.76 9.90 10.12
N PRO A 21 -8.07 10.96 9.68
CA PRO A 21 -8.59 11.77 8.59
C PRO A 21 -8.71 10.89 7.34
N PRO A 22 -9.68 11.17 6.45
CA PRO A 22 -10.07 10.27 5.36
C PRO A 22 -8.97 9.97 4.31
N VAL A 23 -7.81 10.64 4.37
CA VAL A 23 -6.73 10.56 3.36
C VAL A 23 -5.38 10.15 3.97
N SER A 24 -5.33 9.72 5.23
CA SER A 24 -4.08 9.25 5.82
C SER A 24 -3.94 7.74 5.69
N ALA A 25 -2.79 7.30 5.17
CA ALA A 25 -2.39 5.90 5.30
C ALA A 25 -2.37 5.53 6.80
N PRO A 26 -2.91 4.36 7.19
CA PRO A 26 -2.88 3.93 8.58
C PRO A 26 -1.43 3.90 9.09
N PRO A 27 -1.18 4.24 10.37
CA PRO A 27 0.11 4.03 10.99
C PRO A 27 0.53 2.56 10.81
N CYS A 28 1.82 2.33 10.56
CA CYS A 28 2.42 1.00 10.33
C CYS A 28 1.99 -0.06 11.38
N ASP A 29 1.61 0.37 12.59
CA ASP A 29 1.24 -0.48 13.72
C ASP A 29 -0.25 -0.93 13.75
N GLN A 30 -1.12 -0.39 12.88
CA GLN A 30 -2.57 -0.69 12.85
C GLN A 30 -3.04 -1.36 11.54
N VAL A 31 -2.11 -1.92 10.78
CA VAL A 31 -2.39 -2.44 9.44
C VAL A 31 -2.83 -3.90 9.55
N GLU A 32 -4.11 -4.20 9.26
CA GLU A 32 -4.55 -5.51 8.76
C GLU A 32 -3.50 -6.02 7.76
N PRO A 33 -3.04 -7.28 7.80
CA PRO A 33 -1.78 -7.72 7.18
C PRO A 33 -1.59 -7.12 5.79
N SER A 34 -0.88 -6.00 5.72
CA SER A 34 -0.70 -5.30 4.46
C SER A 34 0.27 -6.12 3.65
N THR A 35 -0.17 -6.51 2.46
CA THR A 35 0.72 -7.21 1.56
C THR A 35 1.81 -6.22 1.12
N ILE A 36 3.02 -6.42 1.63
CA ILE A 36 4.20 -5.65 1.22
C ILE A 36 4.53 -6.02 -0.22
N ALA A 37 4.69 -5.02 -1.08
CA ALA A 37 5.10 -5.18 -2.47
C ALA A 37 6.42 -4.45 -2.73
N THR A 38 7.17 -4.89 -3.74
CA THR A 38 8.43 -4.26 -4.14
C THR A 38 8.44 -4.05 -5.64
N LEU A 39 8.65 -2.79 -6.06
CA LEU A 39 8.94 -2.42 -7.44
C LEU A 39 10.44 -2.58 -7.67
N VAL A 40 10.82 -3.51 -8.55
CA VAL A 40 12.21 -3.76 -8.92
C VAL A 40 12.42 -3.27 -10.35
N LEU A 41 13.43 -2.41 -10.53
CA LEU A 41 13.82 -1.87 -11.83
C LEU A 41 15.02 -2.65 -12.40
N GLN A 42 15.22 -2.55 -13.71
CA GLN A 42 16.28 -3.27 -14.42
C GLN A 42 17.69 -2.85 -14.00
N ASP A 43 17.84 -1.61 -13.51
CA ASP A 43 19.10 -1.06 -12.99
C ASP A 43 19.49 -1.64 -11.62
N GLY A 44 18.62 -2.45 -10.99
CA GLY A 44 18.81 -3.01 -9.66
C GLY A 44 18.21 -2.15 -8.55
N SER A 45 17.59 -1.02 -8.87
CA SER A 45 16.87 -0.20 -7.89
C SER A 45 15.60 -0.92 -7.41
N SER A 46 15.36 -0.90 -6.10
CA SER A 46 14.19 -1.53 -5.49
C SER A 46 13.43 -0.55 -4.59
N PHE A 47 12.13 -0.41 -4.79
CA PHE A 47 11.26 0.45 -4.00
C PHE A 47 10.20 -0.38 -3.30
N GLN A 48 10.22 -0.38 -1.97
CA GLN A 48 9.23 -1.09 -1.16
C GLN A 48 8.00 -0.21 -0.91
N GLY A 49 6.81 -0.82 -0.97
CA GLY A 49 5.55 -0.13 -0.74
C GLY A 49 4.47 -1.07 -0.22
N ILE A 50 3.30 -0.49 0.03
CA ILE A 50 2.11 -1.20 0.50
C ILE A 50 1.24 -1.50 -0.72
N SER A 51 0.86 -2.78 -0.92
CA SER A 51 -0.09 -3.16 -1.95
C SER A 51 -1.50 -2.68 -1.56
N PHE A 52 -2.16 -1.98 -2.48
CA PHE A 52 -3.56 -1.55 -2.34
C PHE A 52 -4.46 -2.07 -3.48
N GLY A 53 -3.86 -2.70 -4.50
CA GLY A 53 -4.55 -3.20 -5.68
C GLY A 53 -4.77 -4.72 -5.65
N ALA A 54 -4.79 -5.33 -6.84
CA ALA A 54 -4.97 -6.77 -6.96
C ALA A 54 -3.81 -7.56 -6.32
N GLU A 55 -4.13 -8.42 -5.35
CA GLU A 55 -3.15 -9.17 -4.55
C GLU A 55 -2.52 -10.36 -5.29
N THR A 56 -3.12 -10.81 -6.38
CA THR A 56 -2.89 -12.18 -6.88
C THR A 56 -1.84 -12.26 -7.99
N LYS A 57 -1.22 -11.15 -8.43
CA LYS A 57 -0.30 -11.18 -9.58
C LYS A 57 0.78 -10.11 -9.58
N SER A 58 2.04 -10.55 -9.62
CA SER A 58 3.15 -9.70 -10.02
C SER A 58 3.08 -9.40 -11.52
N ILE A 59 3.25 -8.13 -11.88
CA ILE A 59 3.29 -7.69 -13.27
C ILE A 59 4.68 -7.15 -13.62
N SER A 60 5.03 -7.24 -14.89
CA SER A 60 6.21 -6.61 -15.47
C SER A 60 5.76 -5.70 -16.60
N GLY A 61 6.40 -4.54 -16.75
CA GLY A 61 6.09 -3.57 -17.78
C GLY A 61 7.14 -2.48 -17.85
N GLU A 62 7.00 -1.60 -18.83
CA GLU A 62 7.81 -0.39 -18.90
C GLU A 62 7.38 0.59 -17.81
N CYS A 63 8.34 1.07 -17.02
CA CYS A 63 8.08 2.09 -16.00
C CYS A 63 8.07 3.46 -16.66
N VAL A 64 6.92 4.13 -16.61
CA VAL A 64 6.73 5.48 -17.16
C VAL A 64 6.23 6.42 -16.07
N PHE A 65 6.55 7.70 -16.18
CA PHE A 65 6.06 8.71 -15.25
C PHE A 65 5.19 9.74 -15.97
N GLN A 66 4.15 10.20 -15.26
CA GLN A 66 3.25 11.25 -15.74
C GLN A 66 3.27 12.43 -14.78
N THR A 67 3.39 13.64 -15.35
CA THR A 67 3.48 14.91 -14.62
C THR A 67 2.13 15.61 -14.41
N GLY A 68 1.04 15.00 -14.88
CA GLY A 68 -0.32 15.49 -14.66
C GLY A 68 -0.68 15.45 -13.16
N MET A 69 -1.21 16.56 -12.66
CA MET A 69 -1.60 16.69 -11.24
C MET A 69 -3.04 16.20 -10.97
N VAL A 70 -3.83 16.01 -12.02
CA VAL A 70 -5.26 15.64 -11.96
C VAL A 70 -5.58 14.63 -13.05
N GLY A 71 -6.73 13.96 -12.95
CA GLY A 71 -7.21 13.03 -13.98
C GLY A 71 -6.57 11.64 -13.92
N TYR A 72 -6.29 11.13 -12.72
CA TYR A 72 -5.81 9.75 -12.55
C TYR A 72 -6.80 8.70 -13.06
N PRO A 73 -8.15 8.85 -12.96
CA PRO A 73 -9.08 7.85 -13.52
C PRO A 73 -8.97 7.73 -15.05
N GLU A 74 -8.83 8.86 -15.75
CA GLU A 74 -8.67 8.92 -17.20
C GLU A 74 -7.32 8.33 -17.61
N SER A 75 -6.26 8.64 -16.85
CA SER A 75 -4.92 8.12 -17.11
C SER A 75 -4.86 6.60 -16.93
N LEU A 76 -5.53 6.05 -15.91
CA LEU A 76 -5.59 4.60 -15.68
C LEU A 76 -6.43 3.84 -16.72
N THR A 77 -7.32 4.54 -17.44
CA THR A 77 -8.19 3.93 -18.45
C THR A 77 -7.74 4.19 -19.89
N ASP A 78 -6.68 4.99 -20.10
CA ASP A 78 -6.13 5.27 -21.41
C ASP A 78 -5.43 4.03 -22.00
N PRO A 79 -5.84 3.56 -23.21
CA PRO A 79 -5.20 2.42 -23.88
C PRO A 79 -3.71 2.63 -24.17
N SER A 80 -3.22 3.88 -24.16
CA SER A 80 -1.82 4.22 -24.38
C SER A 80 -0.89 3.64 -23.31
N TYR A 81 -1.39 3.39 -22.08
CA TYR A 81 -0.60 2.82 -20.98
C TYR A 81 -0.68 1.28 -20.88
N ARG A 82 -1.21 0.60 -21.90
CA ARG A 82 -1.27 -0.87 -21.88
C ARG A 82 0.12 -1.48 -21.72
N GLY A 83 0.27 -2.35 -20.72
CA GLY A 83 1.52 -3.06 -20.45
C GLY A 83 2.59 -2.21 -19.76
N GLN A 84 2.23 -1.05 -19.24
CA GLN A 84 3.15 -0.14 -18.56
C GLN A 84 2.82 -0.04 -17.07
N ILE A 85 3.84 0.33 -16.29
CA ILE A 85 3.74 0.67 -14.88
C ILE A 85 3.74 2.20 -14.82
N LEU A 86 2.57 2.78 -14.53
CA LEU A 86 2.39 4.23 -14.47
C LEU A 86 2.76 4.78 -13.08
N VAL A 87 3.72 5.71 -13.05
CA VAL A 87 4.15 6.43 -11.86
C VAL A 87 3.60 7.86 -11.90
N LEU A 88 2.76 8.19 -10.94
CA LEU A 88 2.21 9.54 -10.79
C LEU A 88 3.17 10.40 -9.96
N THR A 89 3.52 11.58 -10.46
CA THR A 89 4.41 12.49 -9.71
C THR A 89 3.68 13.26 -8.61
N PHE A 90 2.33 13.31 -8.66
CA PHE A 90 1.53 13.96 -7.63
C PHE A 90 1.28 12.99 -6.46
N PRO A 91 1.61 13.39 -5.21
CA PRO A 91 1.65 12.46 -4.08
C PRO A 91 0.26 12.03 -3.57
N LEU A 92 -0.81 12.75 -3.92
CA LEU A 92 -2.16 12.48 -3.44
C LEU A 92 -3.03 11.93 -4.57
N VAL A 93 -3.27 10.62 -4.54
CA VAL A 93 -4.08 9.89 -5.53
C VAL A 93 -5.20 9.19 -4.79
N GLY A 94 -6.41 9.14 -5.35
CA GLY A 94 -7.57 8.49 -4.72
C GLY A 94 -8.55 9.45 -4.00
N ASN A 95 -8.32 10.76 -4.04
CA ASN A 95 -9.16 11.75 -3.33
C ASN A 95 -10.64 11.75 -3.77
N TYR A 96 -10.93 11.29 -4.99
CA TYR A 96 -12.27 11.29 -5.58
C TYR A 96 -12.76 9.88 -5.93
N GLY A 97 -12.13 8.85 -5.34
CA GLY A 97 -12.37 7.43 -5.62
C GLY A 97 -11.09 6.62 -5.58
#